data_AF-A0A7C9D9G0-F1
#
_entry.id   AF-A0A7C9D9G0-F1
#
_cell.length_a   1.000
_cell.length_b   1.000
_cell.length_c   1.000
_cell.angle_alpha   90.00
_cell.angle_beta   90.00
_cell.angle_gamma   90.00
#
_symmetry.space_group_name_H-M   'P 1'
#
loop_
_entity.id
_entity.type
_entity.pdbx_description
1 polymer ?
#
loop_
_entity_poly.entity_id
_entity_poly.type
_entity_poly.pdbx_seq_one_letter_code
_entity_poly.pdbx_strand_id
1 'polypeptide(L)'
;RKLRARMRRGVSCHGRFMPRMARIPPGMEFNHIVPHDADLDAEIDGHKDSNANPDPPIWSEIMRFFSNRRKPMILALARPDPKKNLTTLVKAFGECRPLRELANLTLVMGNRDDIDQMSATNSSVLISILKLIDKYDLYGQVAYPKHHKQSEVPDIYRLAAKTKGVFINPAFIEPFGLTLIE
;
A
#
# COMPACT_ATOMS: atom_id res chain seq x y z
N ARG A 1 -15.76 38.02 -27.41
CA ARG A 1 -14.84 38.69 -28.38
C ARG A 1 -13.73 37.78 -28.94
N LYS A 2 -13.13 36.85 -28.17
CA LYS A 2 -11.97 36.01 -28.61
C LYS A 2 -12.27 34.91 -29.65
N LEU A 3 -13.50 34.37 -29.74
CA LEU A 3 -13.83 33.31 -30.72
C LEU A 3 -13.89 33.82 -32.17
N ARG A 4 -14.45 35.02 -32.40
CA ARG A 4 -14.59 35.61 -33.75
C ARG A 4 -13.23 35.92 -34.41
N ALA A 5 -12.19 36.19 -33.62
CA ALA A 5 -10.84 36.45 -34.14
C ALA A 5 -10.15 35.18 -34.69
N ARG A 6 -10.50 33.99 -34.17
CA ARG A 6 -9.86 32.71 -34.57
C ARG A 6 -10.40 32.19 -35.90
N MET A 7 -11.69 32.43 -36.20
CA MET A 7 -12.30 32.08 -37.49
C MET A 7 -11.68 32.84 -38.68
N ARG A 8 -11.28 34.11 -38.51
CA ARG A 8 -10.64 34.91 -39.58
C ARG A 8 -9.22 34.45 -39.94
N ARG A 9 -8.58 33.61 -39.12
CA ARG A 9 -7.18 33.18 -39.29
C ARG A 9 -7.02 31.75 -39.81
N GLY A 10 -8.10 31.10 -40.26
CA GLY A 10 -8.05 29.73 -40.79
C GLY A 10 -7.61 28.66 -39.77
N VAL A 11 -7.58 28.99 -38.48
CA VAL A 11 -7.13 28.07 -37.44
C VAL A 11 -8.28 27.13 -37.09
N SER A 12 -8.12 25.84 -37.40
CA SER A 12 -9.10 24.81 -37.05
C SER A 12 -9.49 24.91 -35.57
N CYS A 13 -10.79 25.13 -35.32
CA CYS A 13 -11.37 25.08 -34.00
C CYS A 13 -11.81 23.64 -33.71
N HIS A 14 -10.85 22.76 -33.42
CA HIS A 14 -11.08 21.40 -32.94
C HIS A 14 -11.95 21.30 -31.66
N GLY A 15 -12.40 22.43 -31.08
CA GLY A 15 -13.33 22.48 -29.96
C GLY A 15 -14.82 22.43 -30.32
N ARG A 16 -15.21 22.37 -31.62
CA ARG A 16 -16.64 22.29 -32.01
C ARG A 16 -17.21 20.87 -31.97
N PHE A 17 -16.35 19.87 -31.99
CA PHE A 17 -16.70 18.45 -31.89
C PHE A 17 -15.64 17.76 -31.02
N MET A 18 -15.69 17.98 -29.71
CA MET A 18 -14.97 17.10 -28.79
C MET A 18 -15.84 15.85 -28.61
N PRO A 19 -15.34 14.64 -28.93
CA PRO A 19 -16.05 13.42 -28.55
C PRO A 19 -16.31 13.45 -27.03
N ARG A 20 -17.52 13.05 -26.61
CA ARG A 20 -17.86 13.06 -25.19
C ARG A 20 -16.88 12.16 -24.45
N MET A 21 -16.33 12.67 -23.36
CA MET A 21 -15.52 11.86 -22.46
C MET A 21 -16.37 10.70 -21.94
N ALA A 22 -15.91 9.47 -22.15
CA ALA A 22 -16.50 8.27 -21.60
C ALA A 22 -15.63 7.78 -20.43
N ARG A 23 -16.25 7.40 -19.32
CA ARG A 23 -15.55 6.81 -18.18
C ARG A 23 -15.51 5.30 -18.36
N ILE A 24 -14.33 4.76 -18.64
CA ILE A 24 -14.08 3.32 -18.64
C ILE A 24 -13.20 3.05 -17.41
N PRO A 25 -13.75 2.55 -16.30
CA PRO A 25 -12.95 2.27 -15.12
C PRO A 25 -11.92 1.17 -15.45
N PRO A 26 -10.65 1.35 -15.07
CA PRO A 26 -9.67 0.27 -15.18
C PRO A 26 -10.00 -0.85 -14.20
N GLY A 27 -9.58 -2.06 -14.51
CA GLY A 27 -9.73 -3.24 -13.66
C GLY A 27 -8.40 -3.71 -13.08
N MET A 28 -8.46 -4.88 -12.45
CA MET A 28 -7.31 -5.61 -11.89
C MET A 28 -7.19 -6.97 -12.58
N GLU A 29 -5.99 -7.55 -12.61
CA GLU A 29 -5.81 -8.92 -13.08
C GLU A 29 -6.15 -9.92 -11.97
N PHE A 30 -7.07 -10.84 -12.25
CA PHE A 30 -7.56 -11.81 -11.25
C PHE A 30 -6.67 -13.05 -11.08
N ASN A 31 -5.69 -13.27 -11.96
CA ASN A 31 -4.89 -14.50 -11.97
C ASN A 31 -4.15 -14.79 -10.66
N HIS A 32 -3.89 -13.75 -9.87
CA HIS A 32 -3.14 -13.84 -8.61
C HIS A 32 -3.99 -13.55 -7.36
N ILE A 33 -5.29 -13.25 -7.55
CA ILE A 33 -6.22 -12.96 -6.46
C ILE A 33 -6.92 -14.26 -6.11
N VAL A 34 -6.54 -14.83 -4.98
CA VAL A 34 -7.26 -15.95 -4.39
C VAL A 34 -8.12 -15.38 -3.28
N PRO A 35 -9.46 -15.49 -3.35
CA PRO A 35 -10.34 -15.07 -2.27
C PRO A 35 -9.88 -15.71 -0.97
N HIS A 36 -9.80 -14.92 0.09
CA HIS A 36 -9.73 -15.49 1.43
C HIS A 36 -11.16 -15.78 1.84
N ASP A 37 -11.54 -17.06 1.94
CA ASP A 37 -12.87 -17.46 2.40
C ASP A 37 -13.03 -17.01 3.86
N ALA A 38 -13.63 -15.83 4.05
CA ALA A 38 -13.84 -15.21 5.36
C ALA A 38 -15.10 -15.72 6.06
N ASP A 39 -15.95 -16.47 5.35
CA ASP A 39 -17.21 -17.00 5.84
C ASP A 39 -17.26 -18.52 5.66
N LEU A 40 -16.71 -19.27 6.62
CA LEU A 40 -17.25 -20.55 7.05
C LEU A 40 -16.75 -20.75 8.47
N ASP A 41 -17.69 -20.78 9.42
CA ASP A 41 -17.55 -21.43 10.72
C ASP A 41 -17.30 -22.93 10.51
N ALA A 42 -16.18 -23.27 9.88
CA ALA A 42 -15.69 -24.63 9.82
C ALA A 42 -15.16 -24.93 11.23
N GLU A 43 -16.03 -25.58 11.99
CA GLU A 43 -15.68 -26.34 13.17
C GLU A 43 -14.32 -26.99 13.03
N ILE A 44 -13.61 -27.03 14.15
CA ILE A 44 -12.38 -27.78 14.36
C ILE A 44 -12.62 -29.21 13.87
N ASP A 45 -12.19 -29.52 12.65
CA ASP A 45 -12.04 -30.90 12.25
C ASP A 45 -10.71 -31.10 11.53
N GLY A 46 -9.96 -32.02 12.12
CA GLY A 46 -8.59 -32.30 11.74
C GLY A 46 -8.51 -32.99 10.40
N HIS A 47 -7.35 -32.79 9.78
CA HIS A 47 -6.76 -33.54 8.70
C HIS A 47 -7.17 -33.23 7.24
N LYS A 48 -6.12 -32.79 6.53
CA LYS A 48 -5.80 -32.88 5.08
C LYS A 48 -6.17 -31.60 4.29
N ASP A 49 -5.24 -30.89 3.65
CA ASP A 49 -4.08 -31.39 2.92
C ASP A 49 -2.79 -30.58 3.14
N SER A 50 -1.76 -31.32 3.53
CA SER A 50 -0.36 -30.99 3.36
C SER A 50 0.04 -30.98 1.88
N ASN A 51 -0.45 -29.98 1.16
CA ASN A 51 0.30 -29.32 0.10
C ASN A 51 0.76 -27.98 0.65
N ALA A 52 1.63 -28.03 1.67
CA ALA A 52 2.20 -26.85 2.30
C ALA A 52 3.17 -26.21 1.30
N ASN A 53 2.62 -25.49 0.34
CA ASN A 53 3.40 -24.56 -0.45
C ASN A 53 4.10 -23.66 0.59
N PRO A 54 5.44 -23.62 0.61
CA PRO A 54 6.16 -22.88 1.63
C PRO A 54 5.67 -21.43 1.64
N ASP A 55 5.54 -20.86 2.85
CA ASP A 55 5.12 -19.46 3.00
C ASP A 55 5.98 -18.57 2.07
N PRO A 56 5.38 -17.63 1.34
CA PRO A 56 6.11 -16.76 0.42
C PRO A 56 7.31 -16.09 1.09
N PRO A 57 8.48 -15.99 0.44
CA PRO A 57 9.69 -15.41 1.05
C PRO A 57 9.49 -14.00 1.63
N ILE A 58 8.64 -13.20 0.97
CA ILE A 58 8.30 -11.84 1.41
C ILE A 58 7.64 -11.81 2.80
N TRP A 59 6.96 -12.88 3.22
CA TRP A 59 6.38 -12.97 4.56
C TRP A 59 7.46 -13.00 5.62
N SER A 60 8.54 -13.75 5.39
CA SER A 60 9.68 -13.80 6.32
C SER A 60 10.39 -12.44 6.41
N GLU A 61 10.53 -11.75 5.28
CA GLU A 61 11.12 -10.40 5.20
C GLU A 61 10.30 -9.34 5.95
N ILE A 62 8.98 -9.49 6.02
CA ILE A 62 8.11 -8.64 6.85
C ILE A 62 8.16 -9.08 8.31
N MET A 63 7.99 -10.38 8.58
CA MET A 63 7.85 -10.94 9.93
C MET A 63 9.10 -10.82 10.78
N ARG A 64 10.29 -10.66 10.18
CA ARG A 64 11.54 -10.41 10.92
C ARG A 64 11.54 -9.08 11.69
N PHE A 65 10.69 -8.12 11.33
CA PHE A 65 10.59 -6.84 12.02
C PHE A 65 9.76 -6.90 13.30
N PHE A 66 8.93 -7.94 13.48
CA PHE A 66 7.95 -7.99 14.56
C PHE A 66 8.41 -8.85 15.74
N SER A 67 8.35 -8.27 16.94
CA SER A 67 8.55 -9.01 18.19
C SER A 67 7.39 -9.97 18.47
N ASN A 68 6.15 -9.55 18.18
CA ASN A 68 4.97 -10.41 18.26
C ASN A 68 4.31 -10.53 16.88
N ARG A 69 4.57 -11.65 16.21
CA ARG A 69 4.05 -11.97 14.86
C ARG A 69 2.56 -12.34 14.84
N ARG A 70 1.92 -12.54 16.00
CA ARG A 70 0.50 -12.94 16.09
C ARG A 70 -0.46 -11.75 16.06
N LYS A 71 0.03 -10.53 16.23
CA LYS A 71 -0.81 -9.33 16.16
C LYS A 71 -1.29 -9.11 14.71
N PRO A 72 -2.55 -8.66 14.53
CA PRO A 72 -3.01 -8.16 13.25
C PRO A 72 -2.10 -7.10 12.67
N MET A 73 -1.96 -7.07 11.34
CA MET A 73 -1.15 -6.07 10.66
C MET A 73 -1.99 -4.97 10.01
N ILE A 74 -1.58 -3.72 10.21
CA ILE A 74 -2.06 -2.57 9.47
C ILE A 74 -1.12 -2.41 8.28
N LEU A 75 -1.60 -2.66 7.07
CA LEU A 75 -0.80 -2.60 5.85
C LEU A 75 -1.01 -1.26 5.14
N ALA A 76 0.08 -0.56 4.86
CA ALA A 76 0.12 0.54 3.91
C ALA A 76 1.13 0.23 2.79
N LEU A 77 0.64 0.20 1.55
CA LEU A 77 1.45 -0.05 0.35
C LEU A 77 1.39 1.20 -0.53
N ALA A 78 2.48 1.97 -0.56
CA ALA A 78 2.56 3.19 -1.34
C ALA A 78 4.01 3.65 -1.50
N ARG A 79 4.32 4.37 -2.58
CA ARG A 79 5.63 5.03 -2.72
C ARG A 79 5.85 6.06 -1.59
N PRO A 80 7.11 6.32 -1.19
CA PRO A 80 7.45 7.32 -0.18
C PRO A 80 7.35 8.73 -0.78
N ASP A 81 6.14 9.13 -1.16
CA ASP A 81 5.82 10.43 -1.74
C ASP A 81 4.99 11.25 -0.73
N PRO A 82 5.22 12.57 -0.57
CA PRO A 82 4.47 13.40 0.35
C PRO A 82 2.93 13.33 0.17
N LYS A 83 2.44 13.12 -1.05
CA LYS A 83 1.00 12.99 -1.34
C LYS A 83 0.39 11.73 -0.74
N LYS A 84 1.21 10.68 -0.54
CA LYS A 84 0.79 9.43 0.09
C LYS A 84 0.72 9.52 1.61
N ASN A 85 1.27 10.59 2.20
CA ASN A 85 1.04 10.96 3.61
C ASN A 85 1.37 9.84 4.64
N LEU A 86 2.35 9.00 4.33
CA LEU A 86 2.78 7.90 5.21
C LEU A 86 3.37 8.39 6.53
N THR A 87 3.97 9.58 6.56
CA THR A 87 4.50 10.21 7.78
C THR A 87 3.42 10.42 8.84
N THR A 88 2.22 10.86 8.45
CA THR A 88 1.11 11.07 9.37
C THR A 88 0.57 9.75 9.91
N LEU A 89 0.53 8.69 9.09
CA LEU A 89 0.15 7.35 9.53
C LEU A 89 1.08 6.86 10.65
N VAL A 90 2.40 6.97 10.45
CA VAL A 90 3.39 6.54 11.47
C VAL A 90 3.26 7.37 12.73
N LYS A 91 3.05 8.68 12.60
CA LYS A 91 2.81 9.57 13.75
C LYS A 91 1.57 9.14 14.54
N ALA A 92 0.44 8.94 13.86
CA ALA A 92 -0.81 8.53 14.50
C ALA A 92 -0.70 7.16 15.18
N PHE A 93 -0.03 6.20 14.54
CA PHE A 93 0.26 4.90 15.14
C PHE A 93 1.17 5.03 16.37
N GLY A 94 2.22 5.85 16.28
CA GLY A 94 3.16 6.08 17.38
C GLY A 94 2.54 6.73 18.62
N GLU A 95 1.59 7.65 18.41
CA GLU A 95 0.87 8.37 19.47
C GLU A 95 -0.25 7.52 20.11
N CYS A 96 -0.79 6.53 19.40
CA CYS A 96 -1.87 5.69 19.90
C CYS A 96 -1.36 4.39 20.54
N ARG A 97 -1.08 4.45 21.85
CA ARG A 97 -0.65 3.27 22.63
C ARG A 97 -1.62 2.08 22.54
N PRO A 98 -2.94 2.24 22.67
CA PRO A 98 -3.87 1.10 22.53
C PRO A 98 -3.76 0.40 21.18
N LEU A 99 -3.58 1.15 20.09
CA LEU A 99 -3.44 0.59 18.74
C LEU A 99 -2.14 -0.23 18.60
N ARG A 100 -1.03 0.28 19.14
CA ARG A 100 0.26 -0.42 19.20
C ARG A 100 0.22 -1.73 19.99
N GLU A 101 -0.58 -1.76 21.05
CA GLU A 101 -0.77 -2.97 21.86
C GLU A 101 -1.54 -4.04 21.07
N LEU A 102 -2.49 -3.65 20.22
CA LEU A 102 -3.33 -4.54 19.44
C LEU A 102 -2.72 -4.98 18.10
N ALA A 103 -2.02 -4.10 17.39
CA ALA A 103 -1.63 -4.33 16.00
C ALA A 103 -0.16 -3.97 15.72
N ASN A 104 0.38 -4.55 14.64
CA ASN A 104 1.65 -4.15 14.04
C ASN A 104 1.39 -3.27 12.80
N LEU A 105 2.35 -2.45 12.39
CA LEU A 105 2.27 -1.61 11.20
C LEU A 105 3.26 -2.08 10.13
N THR A 106 2.81 -2.30 8.90
CA THR A 106 3.66 -2.66 7.76
C THR A 106 3.60 -1.57 6.70
N LEU A 107 4.77 -1.04 6.34
CA LEU A 107 4.96 0.03 5.37
C LEU A 107 5.75 -0.49 4.16
N VAL A 108 5.06 -0.85 3.08
CA VAL A 108 5.70 -1.25 1.81
C VAL A 108 5.92 0.00 0.97
N MET A 109 7.14 0.53 1.04
CA MET A 109 7.48 1.89 0.56
C MET A 109 8.38 1.92 -0.67
N GLY A 110 8.02 1.17 -1.73
CA GLY A 110 8.89 1.04 -2.89
C GLY A 110 10.17 0.26 -2.58
N ASN A 111 11.08 0.20 -3.56
CA ASN A 111 12.36 -0.49 -3.45
C ASN A 111 13.49 0.51 -3.22
N ARG A 112 14.45 0.15 -2.37
CA ARG A 112 15.62 0.99 -2.08
C ARG A 112 16.84 0.13 -1.74
N ASP A 113 17.99 0.48 -2.32
CA ASP A 113 19.29 -0.06 -1.90
C ASP A 113 19.92 0.88 -0.88
N ASP A 114 20.09 2.14 -1.30
CA ASP A 114 20.69 3.26 -0.56
C ASP A 114 19.72 4.45 -0.54
N ILE A 115 19.57 5.08 0.63
CA ILE A 115 18.68 6.23 0.84
C ILE A 115 19.25 7.48 0.15
N ASP A 116 20.58 7.61 0.10
CA ASP A 116 21.26 8.79 -0.43
C ASP A 116 21.20 8.85 -1.97
N GLN A 117 20.90 7.72 -2.62
CA GLN A 117 20.74 7.62 -4.08
C GLN A 117 19.30 7.83 -4.55
N MET A 118 18.34 7.98 -3.63
CA MET A 118 16.94 8.23 -3.97
C MET A 118 16.72 9.71 -4.39
N SER A 119 15.57 10.01 -5.00
CA SER A 119 15.19 11.40 -5.23
C SER A 119 15.08 12.14 -3.88
N ALA A 120 15.49 13.42 -3.84
CA ALA A 120 15.49 14.22 -2.62
C ALA A 120 14.12 14.24 -1.91
N THR A 121 13.03 14.24 -2.68
CA THR A 121 11.67 14.16 -2.14
C THR A 121 11.44 12.81 -1.46
N ASN A 122 11.75 11.69 -2.12
CA ASN A 122 11.50 10.36 -1.56
C ASN A 122 12.39 10.06 -0.36
N SER A 123 13.67 10.42 -0.42
CA SER A 123 14.60 10.25 0.70
C SER A 123 14.16 11.06 1.91
N SER A 124 13.71 12.31 1.73
CA SER A 124 13.22 13.15 2.83
C SER A 124 12.01 12.53 3.55
N VAL A 125 11.07 11.93 2.82
CA VAL A 125 9.90 11.24 3.39
C VAL A 125 10.34 10.01 4.17
N LEU A 126 11.20 9.18 3.59
CA LEU A 126 11.69 7.98 4.24
C LEU A 126 12.50 8.29 5.51
N ILE A 127 13.40 9.28 5.45
CA ILE A 127 14.16 9.75 6.61
C ILE A 127 13.22 10.25 7.70
N SER A 128 12.17 10.97 7.33
CA SER A 128 11.17 11.45 8.29
C SER A 128 10.44 10.29 8.97
N ILE A 129 10.09 9.24 8.22
CA ILE A 129 9.48 8.02 8.78
C ILE A 129 10.45 7.31 9.73
N LEU A 130 11.72 7.15 9.37
CA LEU A 130 12.73 6.53 10.23
C LEU A 130 12.91 7.32 11.54
N LYS A 131 12.95 8.66 11.47
CA LYS A 131 12.98 9.52 12.66
C LYS A 131 11.74 9.35 13.55
N LEU A 132 10.55 9.14 12.96
CA LEU A 132 9.33 8.89 13.74
C LEU A 132 9.35 7.51 14.40
N ILE A 133 9.83 6.48 13.70
CA ILE A 133 10.00 5.13 14.26
C ILE A 133 10.90 5.18 15.50
N ASP A 134 12.03 5.88 15.38
CA ASP A 134 12.96 6.09 16.49
C ASP A 134 12.34 6.90 17.63
N LYS A 135 11.73 8.04 17.31
CA LYS A 135 11.10 8.94 18.29
C LYS A 135 10.03 8.25 19.16
N TYR A 136 9.22 7.37 18.59
CA TYR A 136 8.13 6.69 19.31
C TYR A 136 8.49 5.29 19.81
N ASP A 137 9.76 4.88 19.67
CA ASP A 137 10.29 3.55 20.03
C ASP A 137 9.45 2.41 19.44
N LEU A 138 9.30 2.42 18.11
CA LEU A 138 8.42 1.49 17.38
C LEU A 138 9.13 0.23 16.87
N TYR A 139 10.35 -0.01 17.35
CA TYR A 139 11.10 -1.22 17.03
C TYR A 139 10.31 -2.46 17.50
N GLY A 140 10.29 -3.51 16.67
CA GLY A 140 9.49 -4.70 16.96
C GLY A 140 8.01 -4.59 16.61
N GLN A 141 7.52 -3.42 16.18
CA GLN A 141 6.10 -3.16 15.89
C GLN A 141 5.87 -2.62 14.47
N VAL A 142 6.90 -2.04 13.83
CA VAL A 142 6.82 -1.49 12.47
C VAL A 142 7.73 -2.25 11.51
N ALA A 143 7.18 -2.77 10.43
CA ALA A 143 7.91 -3.39 9.32
C ALA A 143 8.03 -2.42 8.14
N TYR A 144 9.20 -2.35 7.52
CA TYR A 144 9.47 -1.49 6.37
C TYR A 144 10.49 -2.16 5.43
N PRO A 145 10.10 -3.28 4.78
CA PRO A 145 11.01 -4.08 3.95
C PRO A 145 11.70 -3.21 2.89
N LYS A 146 12.95 -3.57 2.55
CA LYS A 146 13.74 -2.81 1.58
C LYS A 146 13.31 -3.05 0.14
N HIS A 147 12.89 -4.28 -0.16
CA HIS A 147 12.53 -4.71 -1.50
C HIS A 147 11.26 -5.55 -1.50
N HIS A 148 10.51 -5.47 -2.58
CA HIS A 148 9.42 -6.36 -2.96
C HIS A 148 9.32 -6.41 -4.48
N LYS A 149 8.78 -7.51 -5.01
CA LYS A 149 8.43 -7.68 -6.43
C LYS A 149 6.94 -7.43 -6.64
N GLN A 150 6.57 -7.03 -7.85
CA GLN A 150 5.15 -6.89 -8.20
C GLN A 150 4.37 -8.19 -8.02
N SER A 151 4.99 -9.33 -8.34
CA SER A 151 4.40 -10.66 -8.16
C SER A 151 4.17 -11.04 -6.69
N GLU A 152 4.84 -10.36 -5.75
CA GLU A 152 4.71 -10.61 -4.31
C GLU A 152 3.61 -9.74 -3.67
N VAL A 153 3.09 -8.73 -4.38
CA VAL A 153 2.04 -7.83 -3.87
C VAL A 153 0.79 -8.59 -3.42
N PRO A 154 0.25 -9.56 -4.19
CA PRO A 154 -0.90 -10.37 -3.74
C PRO A 154 -0.60 -11.17 -2.46
N ASP A 155 0.63 -11.65 -2.30
CA ASP A 155 1.04 -12.37 -1.09
C ASP A 155 1.13 -11.45 0.13
N ILE A 156 1.49 -10.18 -0.06
CA ILE A 156 1.48 -9.17 1.01
C ILE A 156 0.05 -8.88 1.47
N TYR A 157 -0.90 -8.72 0.54
CA TYR A 157 -2.32 -8.56 0.91
C TYR A 157 -2.88 -9.81 1.60
N ARG A 158 -2.50 -11.00 1.13
CA ARG A 158 -2.88 -12.28 1.76
C ARG A 158 -2.33 -12.40 3.18
N LEU A 159 -1.12 -11.90 3.44
CA LEU A 159 -0.56 -11.84 4.79
C LEU A 159 -1.39 -10.93 5.69
N ALA A 160 -1.85 -9.79 5.18
CA ALA A 160 -2.73 -8.89 5.91
C ALA A 160 -4.07 -9.55 6.25
N ALA A 161 -4.69 -10.24 5.30
CA ALA A 161 -5.90 -11.01 5.55
C ALA A 161 -5.66 -12.15 6.56
N LYS A 162 -4.59 -12.94 6.41
CA LYS A 162 -4.23 -14.06 7.30
C LYS A 162 -4.02 -13.63 8.75
N THR A 163 -3.50 -12.44 8.98
CA THR A 163 -3.33 -11.87 10.33
C THR A 163 -4.60 -11.21 10.88
N LYS A 164 -5.72 -11.24 10.14
CA LYS A 164 -6.96 -10.48 10.44
C LYS A 164 -6.70 -8.97 10.55
N GLY A 165 -5.76 -8.50 9.74
CA GLY A 165 -5.33 -7.11 9.65
C GLY A 165 -6.24 -6.24 8.81
N VAL A 166 -5.78 -5.03 8.53
CA VAL A 166 -6.49 -4.04 7.71
C VAL A 166 -5.54 -3.37 6.72
N PHE A 167 -6.03 -3.01 5.55
CA PHE A 167 -5.33 -2.14 4.61
C PHE A 167 -5.72 -0.68 4.85
N ILE A 168 -4.75 0.23 4.75
CA ILE A 168 -4.99 1.68 4.87
C ILE A 168 -4.33 2.45 3.73
N ASN A 169 -5.08 3.39 3.15
CA ASN A 169 -4.57 4.41 2.26
C ASN A 169 -4.70 5.81 2.90
N PRO A 170 -3.62 6.37 3.48
CA PRO A 170 -3.67 7.67 4.17
C PRO A 170 -3.48 8.88 3.23
N ALA A 171 -3.44 8.69 1.91
CA ALA A 171 -3.09 9.72 0.94
C ALA A 171 -4.00 10.96 1.01
N PHE A 172 -3.41 12.15 0.85
CA PHE A 172 -4.19 13.40 0.78
C PHE A 172 -5.08 13.45 -0.47
N ILE A 173 -4.57 12.92 -1.58
CA ILE A 173 -5.27 12.86 -2.86
C ILE A 173 -4.91 11.53 -3.51
N GLU A 174 -5.93 10.72 -3.78
CA GLU A 174 -5.82 9.48 -4.55
C GLU A 174 -6.67 9.62 -5.83
N PRO A 175 -6.07 9.84 -7.01
CA PRO A 175 -6.84 10.09 -8.22
C PRO A 175 -7.65 8.88 -8.69
N PHE A 176 -7.20 7.66 -8.34
CA PHE A 176 -7.92 6.42 -8.62
C PHE A 176 -7.75 5.40 -7.50
N GLY A 177 -6.49 5.05 -7.16
CA GLY A 177 -6.19 4.14 -6.06
C GLY A 177 -6.34 2.67 -6.43
N LEU A 178 -5.54 2.18 -7.38
CA LEU A 178 -5.51 0.76 -7.75
C LEU A 178 -5.30 -0.15 -6.52
N THR A 179 -4.50 0.31 -5.55
CA THR A 179 -4.24 -0.39 -4.29
C THR A 179 -5.47 -0.58 -3.40
N LEU A 180 -6.58 0.13 -3.65
CA LEU A 180 -7.84 -0.08 -2.93
C LEU A 180 -8.71 -1.17 -3.57
N ILE A 181 -8.43 -1.48 -4.83
CA ILE A 181 -9.13 -2.52 -5.58
C ILE A 181 -8.40 -3.85 -5.42
N GLU A 182 -7.06 -3.81 -5.44
CA GLU A 182 -6.13 -4.92 -5.12
C GLU A 182 -6.37 -5.55 -3.75
#